data_AF-A0A6A6ADW0-F1
#
_entry.id   AF-A0A6A6ADW0-F1
#
_cell.length_a   1.000
_cell.length_b   1.000
_cell.length_c   1.000
_cell.angle_alpha   90.00
_cell.angle_beta   90.00
_cell.angle_gamma   90.00
#
_symmetry.space_group_name_H-M   'P 1'
#
loop_
_entity.id
_entity.type
_entity.pdbx_description
1 polymer ?
#
loop_
_entity_poly.entity_id
_entity_poly.type
_entity_poly.pdbx_seq_one_letter_code
_entity_poly.pdbx_strand_id
1 'polypeptide(L)'
;MLPVPLVPIVDKHQDLFASINAFVHAYMSQYDNSHDYQHILRVLSNTNRIYAAELKANPSVSYDTTVLFLAALLHDVGDHKYAKPGEDVENQIKNTMLEKGADTNLAVTVQTIVKNVSYTNEIRNPESVAAVILKHPELAIVQDADRLDAIGAVGVGRCFSFGAAKFPDQPMSRAIDHFEEKLVKLENMMKTGAGKEMAKRRTKVLEDFQKEWEAEADLSFGFE
;
A
#
# COMPACT_ATOMS: atom_id res chain seq x y z
N MET A 1 13.45 5.81 -21.37
CA MET A 1 12.35 4.83 -21.24
C MET A 1 12.10 4.64 -19.76
N LEU A 2 10.86 4.74 -19.28
CA LEU A 2 10.54 4.51 -17.87
C LEU A 2 10.86 3.03 -17.55
N PRO A 3 11.68 2.72 -16.53
CA PRO A 3 11.93 1.34 -16.14
C PRO A 3 10.63 0.63 -15.77
N VAL A 4 10.45 -0.59 -16.26
CA VAL A 4 9.32 -1.45 -15.90
C VAL A 4 9.78 -2.40 -14.79
N PRO A 5 9.10 -2.44 -13.63
CA PRO A 5 9.45 -3.37 -12.56
C PRO A 5 9.43 -4.82 -13.05
N LEU A 6 10.47 -5.58 -12.70
CA LEU A 6 10.56 -7.00 -13.02
C LEU A 6 9.75 -7.80 -11.99
N VAL A 7 8.58 -8.27 -12.41
CA VAL A 7 7.64 -9.05 -11.59
C VAL A 7 7.17 -10.28 -12.37
N PRO A 8 6.83 -11.41 -11.70
CA PRO A 8 6.49 -12.68 -12.35
C PRO A 8 5.06 -12.68 -12.92
N ILE A 9 4.73 -11.73 -13.81
CA ILE A 9 3.49 -11.73 -14.58
C ILE A 9 3.62 -12.58 -15.84
N VAL A 10 2.49 -13.07 -16.36
CA VAL A 10 2.47 -13.87 -17.60
C VAL A 10 2.86 -13.03 -18.81
N ASP A 11 3.57 -13.63 -19.76
CA ASP A 11 4.15 -12.92 -20.92
C ASP A 11 3.12 -12.10 -21.70
N LYS A 12 1.92 -12.64 -21.94
CA LYS A 12 0.86 -11.95 -22.68
C LYS A 12 0.38 -10.64 -22.03
N HIS A 13 0.69 -10.41 -20.75
CA HIS A 13 0.29 -9.20 -20.02
C HIS A 13 1.46 -8.24 -19.74
N GLN A 14 2.67 -8.52 -20.23
CA GLN A 14 3.83 -7.64 -20.01
C GLN A 14 3.62 -6.25 -20.62
N ASP A 15 3.08 -6.16 -21.84
CA ASP A 15 2.80 -4.88 -22.51
C ASP A 15 1.72 -4.07 -21.77
N LEU A 16 0.66 -4.75 -21.30
CA LEU A 16 -0.37 -4.15 -20.47
C LEU A 16 0.23 -3.59 -19.18
N PHE A 17 1.05 -4.37 -18.49
CA PHE A 17 1.71 -3.94 -17.25
C PHE A 17 2.63 -2.74 -17.49
N ALA A 18 3.42 -2.72 -18.57
CA ALA A 18 4.27 -1.60 -18.94
C ALA A 18 3.46 -0.32 -19.24
N SER A 19 2.34 -0.46 -19.95
CA SER A 19 1.40 0.61 -20.27
C SER A 19 0.74 1.20 -19.00
N ILE A 20 0.29 0.33 -18.08
CA ILE A 20 -0.24 0.73 -16.78
C ILE A 20 0.84 1.37 -15.90
N ASN A 21 2.07 0.86 -15.91
CA ASN A 21 3.18 1.45 -15.17
C ASN A 21 3.49 2.88 -15.63
N ALA A 22 3.47 3.13 -16.93
CA ALA A 22 3.61 4.47 -17.49
C ALA A 22 2.46 5.40 -17.08
N PHE A 23 1.22 4.89 -17.09
CA PHE A 23 0.06 5.63 -16.58
C PHE A 23 0.21 5.98 -15.10
N VAL A 24 0.56 5.01 -14.25
CA VAL A 24 0.71 5.24 -12.80
C VAL A 24 1.85 6.21 -12.51
N HIS A 25 2.99 6.11 -13.21
CA HIS A 25 4.06 7.09 -13.05
C HIS A 25 3.59 8.52 -13.37
N ALA A 26 2.85 8.70 -14.47
CA ALA A 26 2.29 10.00 -14.81
C ALA A 26 1.25 10.46 -13.78
N TYR A 27 0.34 9.57 -13.37
CA TYR A 27 -0.68 9.85 -12.38
C TYR A 27 -0.09 10.25 -11.02
N MET A 28 0.94 9.54 -10.55
CA MET A 28 1.55 9.80 -9.25
C MET A 28 2.45 11.04 -9.22
N SER A 29 2.88 11.56 -10.37
CA SER A 29 3.71 12.76 -10.46
C SER A 29 3.02 14.04 -9.96
N GLN A 30 1.71 14.00 -9.74
CA GLN A 30 0.93 15.11 -9.19
C GLN A 30 0.89 15.13 -7.66
N TYR A 31 1.40 14.09 -6.98
CA TYR A 31 1.37 13.96 -5.52
C TYR A 31 2.69 14.36 -4.86
N ASP A 32 2.60 14.61 -3.55
CA ASP A 32 3.79 14.86 -2.73
C ASP A 32 4.61 13.57 -2.50
N ASN A 33 5.77 13.74 -1.88
CA ASN A 33 6.75 12.68 -1.63
C ASN A 33 6.26 11.54 -0.71
N SER A 34 5.12 11.68 -0.03
CA SER A 34 4.58 10.64 0.85
C SER A 34 3.75 9.58 0.12
N HIS A 35 3.26 9.91 -1.09
CA HIS A 35 2.44 9.07 -1.99
C HIS A 35 2.96 9.07 -3.43
N ASP A 36 4.27 9.23 -3.59
CA ASP A 36 4.91 9.31 -4.91
C ASP A 36 5.01 7.94 -5.61
N TYR A 37 5.48 7.95 -6.85
CA TYR A 37 5.75 6.72 -7.59
C TYR A 37 6.73 5.78 -6.87
N GLN A 38 7.63 6.29 -6.03
CA GLN A 38 8.55 5.45 -5.25
C GLN A 38 7.82 4.63 -4.19
N HIS A 39 6.75 5.15 -3.58
CA HIS A 39 5.86 4.36 -2.73
C HIS A 39 5.30 3.14 -3.48
N ILE A 40 4.76 3.35 -4.68
CA ILE A 40 4.23 2.25 -5.50
C ILE A 40 5.29 1.19 -5.80
N LEU A 41 6.52 1.61 -6.14
CA LEU A 41 7.63 0.67 -6.39
C LEU A 41 8.01 -0.15 -5.15
N ARG A 42 7.99 0.46 -3.96
CA ARG A 42 8.25 -0.27 -2.71
C ARG A 42 7.12 -1.24 -2.37
N VAL A 43 5.87 -0.86 -2.61
CA VAL A 43 4.72 -1.77 -2.47
C VAL A 43 4.87 -2.95 -3.42
N LEU A 44 5.17 -2.75 -4.71
CA LEU A 44 5.45 -3.83 -5.65
C LEU A 44 6.60 -4.74 -5.18
N SER A 45 7.67 -4.16 -4.63
CA SER A 45 8.77 -4.96 -4.08
C SER A 45 8.33 -5.78 -2.85
N ASN A 46 7.50 -5.22 -1.96
CA ASN A 46 6.95 -5.95 -0.81
C ASN A 46 6.00 -7.06 -1.29
N THR A 47 5.13 -6.78 -2.27
CA THR A 47 4.23 -7.76 -2.91
C THR A 47 5.02 -8.94 -3.45
N ASN A 48 6.10 -8.71 -4.21
CA ASN A 48 6.92 -9.78 -4.77
C ASN A 48 7.60 -10.63 -3.68
N ARG A 49 8.09 -9.99 -2.61
CA ARG A 49 8.72 -10.69 -1.47
C ARG A 49 7.73 -11.55 -0.70
N ILE A 50 6.54 -11.03 -0.42
CA ILE A 50 5.47 -11.77 0.25
C ILE A 50 5.05 -12.94 -0.65
N TYR A 51 4.74 -12.68 -1.92
CA TYR A 51 4.35 -13.72 -2.88
C TYR A 51 5.36 -14.88 -2.94
N ALA A 52 6.65 -14.58 -3.10
CA ALA A 52 7.68 -15.61 -3.16
C ALA A 52 7.80 -16.42 -1.85
N ALA A 53 7.63 -15.77 -0.69
CA ALA A 53 7.67 -16.43 0.60
C ALA A 53 6.43 -17.31 0.85
N GLU A 54 5.24 -16.82 0.52
CA GLU A 54 3.98 -17.58 0.65
C GLU A 54 3.97 -18.78 -0.30
N LEU A 55 4.41 -18.63 -1.55
CA LEU A 55 4.53 -19.73 -2.50
C LEU A 55 5.54 -20.78 -2.02
N LYS A 56 6.65 -20.36 -1.40
CA LYS A 56 7.63 -21.29 -0.81
C LYS A 56 7.05 -22.03 0.39
N ALA A 57 6.28 -21.34 1.24
CA ALA A 57 5.68 -21.93 2.44
C ALA A 57 4.50 -22.85 2.10
N ASN A 58 3.72 -22.52 1.08
CA ASN A 58 2.59 -23.31 0.62
C ASN A 58 2.51 -23.35 -0.92
N PRO A 59 3.27 -24.25 -1.57
CA PRO A 59 3.31 -24.36 -3.03
C PRO A 59 1.99 -24.78 -3.68
N SER A 60 1.02 -25.25 -2.89
CA SER A 60 -0.29 -25.68 -3.38
C SER A 60 -1.26 -24.50 -3.61
N VAL A 61 -0.98 -23.35 -3.02
CA VAL A 61 -1.78 -22.13 -3.22
C VAL A 61 -1.35 -21.47 -4.52
N SER A 62 -2.32 -21.26 -5.41
CA SER A 62 -2.10 -20.52 -6.64
C SER A 62 -2.60 -19.08 -6.48
N TYR A 63 -1.80 -18.13 -6.96
CA TYR A 63 -2.17 -16.72 -7.07
C TYR A 63 -2.13 -16.31 -8.53
N ASP A 64 -3.09 -15.52 -8.98
CA ASP A 64 -3.02 -14.85 -10.27
C ASP A 64 -2.03 -13.69 -10.16
N THR A 65 -0.82 -13.91 -10.67
CA THR A 65 0.25 -12.90 -10.59
C THR A 65 -0.08 -11.64 -11.39
N THR A 66 -0.85 -11.73 -12.47
CA THR A 66 -1.26 -10.55 -13.23
C THR A 66 -2.15 -9.67 -12.37
N VAL A 67 -3.18 -10.26 -11.78
CA VAL A 67 -4.12 -9.57 -10.88
C VAL A 67 -3.37 -8.98 -9.70
N LEU A 68 -2.49 -9.76 -9.08
CA LEU A 68 -1.70 -9.36 -7.91
C LEU A 68 -0.85 -8.10 -8.19
N PHE A 69 -0.04 -8.12 -9.24
CA PHE A 69 0.89 -7.02 -9.51
C PHE A 69 0.21 -5.81 -10.13
N LEU A 70 -0.86 -5.99 -10.93
CA LEU A 70 -1.66 -4.85 -11.40
C LEU A 70 -2.39 -4.18 -10.25
N ALA A 71 -2.97 -4.95 -9.32
CA ALA A 71 -3.62 -4.38 -8.14
C ALA A 71 -2.63 -3.62 -7.25
N ALA A 72 -1.44 -4.16 -7.00
CA ALA A 72 -0.39 -3.46 -6.25
C ALA A 72 0.07 -2.17 -6.96
N LEU A 73 0.19 -2.19 -8.30
CA LEU A 73 0.58 -1.01 -9.09
C LEU A 73 -0.50 0.09 -9.08
N LEU A 74 -1.78 -0.29 -9.01
CA LEU A 74 -2.93 0.60 -9.14
C LEU A 74 -3.60 0.98 -7.80
N HIS A 75 -3.16 0.44 -6.66
CA HIS A 75 -3.91 0.51 -5.41
C HIS A 75 -4.20 1.94 -4.90
N ASP A 76 -3.30 2.89 -5.17
CA ASP A 76 -3.42 4.29 -4.78
C ASP A 76 -4.00 5.19 -5.89
N VAL A 77 -4.36 4.62 -7.04
CA VAL A 77 -5.07 5.35 -8.12
C VAL A 77 -6.54 5.49 -7.74
N GLY A 78 -7.07 6.70 -7.85
CA GLY A 78 -8.48 6.97 -7.53
C GLY A 78 -8.78 7.00 -6.04
N ASP A 79 -7.78 7.25 -5.18
CA ASP A 79 -8.07 7.59 -3.78
C ASP A 79 -8.94 8.87 -3.76
N HIS A 80 -10.14 8.75 -3.20
CA HIS A 80 -11.14 9.82 -3.11
C HIS A 80 -10.60 11.12 -2.51
N LYS A 81 -9.50 11.06 -1.73
CA LYS A 81 -8.81 12.24 -1.22
C LYS A 81 -8.29 13.19 -2.31
N TYR A 82 -8.17 12.70 -3.55
CA TYR A 82 -7.58 13.43 -4.67
C TYR A 82 -8.47 13.50 -5.91
N ALA A 83 -9.71 13.01 -5.82
CA ALA A 83 -10.65 13.01 -6.92
C ALA A 83 -11.09 14.42 -7.30
N LYS A 84 -11.11 14.73 -8.60
CA LYS A 84 -11.68 15.98 -9.11
C LYS A 84 -13.20 15.85 -9.25
N PRO A 85 -13.97 16.96 -9.13
CA PRO A 85 -15.42 16.93 -9.37
C PRO A 85 -15.74 16.39 -10.77
N GLY A 86 -16.55 15.35 -10.85
CA GLY A 86 -17.01 14.73 -12.11
C GLY A 86 -16.21 13.52 -12.59
N GLU A 87 -15.14 13.11 -11.89
CA GLU A 87 -14.45 11.85 -12.21
C GLU A 87 -15.25 10.64 -11.70
N ASP A 88 -15.37 9.60 -12.53
CA ASP A 88 -15.90 8.29 -12.12
C ASP A 88 -14.82 7.53 -11.33
N VAL A 89 -14.60 7.99 -10.09
CA VAL A 89 -13.63 7.40 -9.16
C VAL A 89 -13.96 5.93 -8.90
N GLU A 90 -15.24 5.58 -8.88
CA GLU A 90 -15.68 4.22 -8.60
C GLU A 90 -15.27 3.21 -9.67
N ASN A 91 -15.15 3.61 -10.93
CA ASN A 91 -14.75 2.71 -12.02
C ASN A 91 -13.44 3.12 -12.72
N GLN A 92 -12.70 4.07 -12.16
CA GLN A 92 -11.49 4.61 -12.78
C GLN A 92 -10.46 3.53 -13.13
N ILE A 93 -10.24 2.57 -12.22
CA ILE A 93 -9.27 1.48 -12.45
C ILE A 93 -9.73 0.61 -13.61
N LYS A 94 -10.99 0.17 -13.57
CA LYS A 94 -11.58 -0.65 -14.63
C LYS A 94 -11.49 0.06 -15.98
N ASN A 95 -11.92 1.32 -16.06
CA ASN A 95 -11.96 2.09 -17.30
C ASN A 95 -10.55 2.28 -17.86
N THR A 96 -9.58 2.66 -17.01
CA THR A 96 -8.17 2.80 -17.41
C THR A 96 -7.62 1.48 -17.95
N MET A 97 -7.90 0.36 -17.28
CA MET A 97 -7.43 -0.96 -17.74
C MET A 97 -8.03 -1.36 -19.08
N LEU A 98 -9.33 -1.13 -19.29
CA LEU A 98 -10.00 -1.38 -20.57
C LEU A 98 -9.40 -0.52 -21.70
N GLU A 99 -9.16 0.76 -21.44
CA GLU A 99 -8.51 1.68 -22.38
C GLU A 99 -7.08 1.24 -22.75
N LYS A 100 -6.38 0.57 -21.83
CA LYS A 100 -5.05 -0.02 -22.07
C LYS A 100 -5.10 -1.43 -22.66
N GLY A 101 -6.28 -1.96 -22.99
CA GLY A 101 -6.45 -3.23 -23.68
C GLY A 101 -6.56 -4.46 -22.76
N ALA A 102 -6.86 -4.28 -21.47
CA ALA A 102 -7.13 -5.41 -20.58
C ALA A 102 -8.48 -6.06 -20.90
N ASP A 103 -8.57 -7.38 -20.68
CA ASP A 103 -9.84 -8.09 -20.70
C ASP A 103 -10.79 -7.58 -19.61
N THR A 104 -12.10 -7.53 -19.89
CA THR A 104 -13.11 -7.05 -18.93
C THR A 104 -13.06 -7.78 -17.59
N ASN A 105 -12.89 -9.11 -17.60
CA ASN A 105 -12.82 -9.89 -16.37
C ASN A 105 -11.59 -9.54 -15.52
N LEU A 106 -10.43 -9.32 -16.16
CA LEU A 106 -9.21 -8.89 -15.49
C LEU A 106 -9.39 -7.49 -14.88
N ALA A 107 -9.93 -6.55 -15.66
CA ALA A 107 -10.18 -5.18 -15.21
C ALA A 107 -11.15 -5.11 -14.02
N VAL A 108 -12.24 -5.88 -14.07
CA VAL A 108 -13.21 -5.98 -12.95
C VAL A 108 -12.55 -6.58 -11.71
N THR A 109 -11.78 -7.66 -11.87
CA THR A 109 -11.11 -8.33 -10.74
C THR A 109 -10.11 -7.40 -10.06
N VAL A 110 -9.26 -6.72 -10.83
CA VAL A 110 -8.29 -5.75 -10.29
C VAL A 110 -9.00 -4.57 -9.62
N GLN A 111 -10.07 -4.02 -10.23
CA GLN A 111 -10.88 -2.98 -9.61
C GLN A 111 -11.48 -3.41 -8.26
N THR A 112 -11.97 -4.65 -8.16
CA THR A 112 -12.51 -5.21 -6.92
C THR A 112 -11.44 -5.29 -5.83
N ILE A 113 -10.23 -5.77 -6.17
CA ILE A 113 -9.13 -5.84 -5.21
C ILE A 113 -8.72 -4.44 -4.76
N VAL A 114 -8.44 -3.53 -5.70
CA VAL A 114 -7.98 -2.15 -5.39
C VAL A 114 -8.95 -1.43 -4.45
N LYS A 115 -10.27 -1.54 -4.67
CA LYS A 115 -11.29 -0.95 -3.78
C LYS A 115 -11.19 -1.42 -2.32
N ASN A 116 -10.61 -2.59 -2.09
CA ASN A 116 -10.52 -3.22 -0.79
C ASN A 116 -9.12 -3.16 -0.17
N VAL A 117 -8.12 -2.52 -0.80
CA VAL A 117 -6.77 -2.44 -0.24
C VAL A 117 -6.71 -1.54 1.00
N SER A 118 -7.38 -0.38 0.97
CA SER A 118 -7.18 0.66 1.99
C SER A 118 -7.54 0.22 3.42
N TYR A 119 -6.73 0.67 4.38
CA TYR A 119 -6.97 0.47 5.82
C TYR A 119 -8.37 0.95 6.23
N THR A 120 -8.79 2.13 5.78
CA THR A 120 -10.07 2.72 6.17
C THR A 120 -11.26 1.87 5.72
N ASN A 121 -11.20 1.31 4.51
CA ASN A 121 -12.26 0.43 4.04
C ASN A 121 -12.33 -0.87 4.86
N GLU A 122 -11.19 -1.47 5.20
CA GLU A 122 -11.18 -2.68 6.03
C GLU A 122 -11.74 -2.45 7.43
N ILE A 123 -11.38 -1.34 8.09
CA ILE A 123 -11.95 -1.00 9.40
C ILE A 123 -13.46 -0.80 9.33
N ARG A 124 -13.95 -0.17 8.25
CA ARG A 124 -15.38 0.09 8.06
C ARG A 124 -16.18 -1.16 7.67
N ASN A 125 -15.59 -2.05 6.86
CA ASN A 125 -16.28 -3.19 6.24
C ASN A 125 -15.48 -4.50 6.36
N PRO A 126 -15.13 -4.97 7.57
CA PRO A 126 -14.21 -6.10 7.75
C PRO A 126 -14.71 -7.41 7.15
N GLU A 127 -16.01 -7.71 7.30
CA GLU A 127 -16.62 -8.93 6.75
C GLU A 127 -16.60 -8.93 5.22
N SER A 128 -16.85 -7.77 4.59
CA SER A 128 -16.82 -7.63 3.15
C SER A 128 -15.40 -7.84 2.60
N VAL A 129 -14.39 -7.25 3.25
CA VAL A 129 -12.98 -7.45 2.87
C VAL A 129 -12.58 -8.92 3.03
N ALA A 130 -12.97 -9.58 4.11
CA ALA A 130 -12.71 -11.00 4.31
C ALA A 130 -13.35 -11.88 3.22
N ALA A 131 -14.58 -11.57 2.79
CA ALA A 131 -15.24 -12.27 1.69
C ALA A 131 -14.51 -12.06 0.34
N VAL A 132 -13.97 -10.86 0.10
CA VAL A 132 -13.16 -10.60 -1.10
C VAL A 132 -11.84 -11.37 -1.04
N ILE A 133 -11.15 -11.43 0.10
CA ILE A 133 -9.92 -12.21 0.28
C ILE A 133 -10.16 -13.69 -0.01
N LEU A 134 -11.29 -14.24 0.45
CA LEU A 134 -11.63 -15.65 0.21
C LEU A 134 -11.75 -15.97 -1.29
N LYS A 135 -12.25 -15.01 -2.09
CA LYS A 135 -12.40 -15.15 -3.54
C LYS A 135 -11.13 -14.76 -4.32
N HIS A 136 -10.36 -13.83 -3.78
CA HIS A 136 -9.20 -13.18 -4.39
C HIS A 136 -8.07 -13.07 -3.35
N PRO A 137 -7.34 -14.16 -3.09
CA PRO A 137 -6.30 -14.20 -2.06
C PRO A 137 -5.14 -13.24 -2.34
N GLU A 138 -5.02 -12.72 -3.57
CA GLU A 138 -4.08 -11.66 -3.93
C GLU A 138 -4.31 -10.39 -3.09
N LEU A 139 -5.55 -10.09 -2.70
CA LEU A 139 -5.87 -8.93 -1.86
C LEU A 139 -5.11 -8.97 -0.53
N ALA A 140 -4.97 -10.14 0.09
CA ALA A 140 -4.22 -10.29 1.34
C ALA A 140 -2.75 -9.86 1.16
N ILE A 141 -2.12 -10.26 0.06
CA ILE A 141 -0.74 -9.90 -0.25
C ILE A 141 -0.61 -8.39 -0.52
N VAL A 142 -1.52 -7.81 -1.31
CA VAL A 142 -1.46 -6.37 -1.63
C VAL A 142 -1.67 -5.52 -0.38
N GLN A 143 -2.64 -5.87 0.48
CA GLN A 143 -2.86 -5.16 1.74
C GLN A 143 -1.65 -5.22 2.67
N ASP A 144 -1.03 -6.39 2.81
CA ASP A 144 0.17 -6.54 3.63
C ASP A 144 1.32 -5.72 3.06
N ALA A 145 1.50 -5.74 1.72
CA ALA A 145 2.56 -5.01 1.04
C ALA A 145 2.47 -3.48 1.20
N ASP A 146 1.26 -2.93 1.10
CA ASP A 146 0.98 -1.50 1.33
C ASP A 146 1.24 -1.13 2.80
N ARG A 147 0.69 -1.88 3.74
CA ARG A 147 0.87 -1.65 5.18
C ARG A 147 2.31 -1.74 5.62
N LEU A 148 3.07 -2.68 5.06
CA LEU A 148 4.49 -2.79 5.32
C LEU A 148 5.24 -1.49 4.97
N ASP A 149 4.84 -0.79 3.91
CA ASP A 149 5.46 0.50 3.52
C ASP A 149 5.06 1.67 4.43
N ALA A 150 4.05 1.49 5.29
CA ALA A 150 3.66 2.46 6.30
C ALA A 150 4.39 2.27 7.65
N ILE A 151 5.17 1.19 7.82
CA ILE A 151 5.89 0.87 9.06
C ILE A 151 7.40 0.70 8.84
N GLY A 152 8.16 0.65 9.92
CA GLY A 152 9.62 0.60 9.90
C GLY A 152 10.24 1.92 9.47
N ALA A 153 11.53 1.90 9.12
CA ALA A 153 12.29 3.14 8.83
C ALA A 153 11.67 4.00 7.72
N VAL A 154 11.16 3.36 6.65
CA VAL A 154 10.42 4.06 5.59
C VAL A 154 9.11 4.64 6.12
N GLY A 155 8.38 3.88 6.95
CA GLY A 155 7.16 4.34 7.61
C GLY A 155 7.38 5.59 8.46
N VAL A 156 8.46 5.64 9.23
CA VAL A 156 8.88 6.84 9.99
C VAL A 156 9.01 8.04 9.05
N GLY A 157 9.83 7.92 8.01
CA GLY A 157 10.07 9.02 7.07
C GLY A 157 8.81 9.51 6.36
N ARG A 158 7.93 8.57 5.95
CA ARG A 158 6.64 8.91 5.32
C ARG A 158 5.70 9.61 6.30
N CYS A 159 5.61 9.14 7.55
CA CYS A 159 4.71 9.71 8.54
C CYS A 159 5.04 11.18 8.84
N PHE A 160 6.33 11.49 9.07
CA PHE A 160 6.77 12.89 9.26
C PHE A 160 6.56 13.73 8.00
N SER A 161 6.87 13.20 6.81
CA SER A 161 6.69 13.93 5.54
C SER A 161 5.22 14.30 5.30
N PHE A 162 4.31 13.32 5.48
CA PHE A 162 2.87 13.55 5.35
C PHE A 162 2.35 14.53 6.42
N GLY A 163 2.79 14.36 7.67
CA GLY A 163 2.43 15.25 8.78
C GLY A 163 2.79 16.70 8.48
N ALA A 164 4.03 16.95 8.05
CA ALA A 164 4.50 18.29 7.69
C ALA A 164 3.75 18.88 6.48
N ALA A 165 3.45 18.07 5.46
CA ALA A 165 2.75 18.54 4.26
C ALA A 165 1.27 18.85 4.51
N LYS A 166 0.58 18.03 5.32
CA LYS A 166 -0.87 18.18 5.57
C LYS A 166 -1.22 19.02 6.79
N PHE A 167 -0.35 19.07 7.79
CA PHE A 167 -0.59 19.75 9.06
C PHE A 167 0.61 20.64 9.43
N PRO A 168 0.97 21.64 8.60
CA PRO A 168 2.17 22.46 8.80
C PRO A 168 2.14 23.27 10.09
N ASP A 169 0.95 23.57 10.63
CA ASP A 169 0.76 24.34 11.86
C ASP A 169 0.75 23.46 13.13
N GLN A 170 0.86 22.14 13.00
CA GLN A 170 0.86 21.22 14.13
C GLN A 170 2.29 20.82 14.53
N PRO A 171 2.52 20.50 15.82
CA PRO A 171 3.84 20.08 16.27
C PRO A 171 4.25 18.76 15.63
N MET A 172 5.56 18.57 15.51
CA MET A 172 6.17 17.36 14.96
C MET A 172 5.79 16.10 15.74
N SER A 173 5.48 16.23 17.05
CA SER A 173 5.00 15.14 17.91
C SER A 173 3.72 14.47 17.42
N ARG A 174 2.90 15.14 16.59
CA ARG A 174 1.71 14.54 15.96
C ARG A 174 2.05 13.25 15.20
N ALA A 175 3.22 13.20 14.56
CA ALA A 175 3.65 12.00 13.85
C ALA A 175 3.88 10.82 14.82
N ILE A 176 4.36 11.08 16.03
CA ILE A 176 4.53 10.08 17.08
C ILE A 176 3.19 9.62 17.62
N ASP A 177 2.25 10.53 17.88
CA ASP A 177 0.88 10.16 18.27
C ASP A 177 0.25 9.22 17.23
N HIS A 178 0.51 9.47 15.94
CA HIS A 178 0.03 8.61 14.86
C HIS A 178 0.63 7.20 14.87
N PHE A 179 1.82 7.00 15.44
CA PHE A 179 2.41 5.67 15.56
C PHE A 179 1.52 4.78 16.43
N GLU A 180 1.12 5.28 17.61
CA GLU A 180 0.27 4.56 18.56
C GLU A 180 -1.18 4.41 18.06
N GLU A 181 -1.72 5.49 17.48
CA GLU A 181 -3.09 5.49 16.97
C GLU A 181 -3.30 4.41 15.90
N LYS A 182 -2.30 4.20 15.04
CA LYS A 182 -2.44 3.37 13.84
C LYS A 182 -1.24 2.47 13.54
N LEU A 183 -0.03 3.01 13.40
CA LEU A 183 1.05 2.29 12.71
C LEU A 183 1.48 1.01 13.44
N VAL A 184 1.59 1.04 14.77
CA VAL A 184 1.96 -0.15 15.58
C VAL A 184 0.90 -1.24 15.52
N LYS A 185 -0.37 -0.88 15.26
CA LYS A 185 -1.49 -1.83 15.16
C LYS A 185 -1.46 -2.62 13.85
N LEU A 186 -0.76 -2.12 12.83
CA LEU A 186 -0.76 -2.73 11.48
C LEU A 186 -0.18 -4.15 11.46
N GLU A 187 0.76 -4.47 12.35
CA GLU A 187 1.32 -5.82 12.46
C GLU A 187 0.25 -6.88 12.72
N ASN A 188 -0.67 -6.60 13.63
CA ASN A 188 -1.74 -7.54 14.02
C ASN A 188 -2.81 -7.66 12.94
N MET A 189 -2.80 -6.79 11.93
CA MET A 189 -3.74 -6.80 10.82
C MET A 189 -3.13 -7.37 9.53
N MET A 190 -1.92 -7.91 9.58
CA MET A 190 -1.30 -8.63 8.47
C MET A 190 -2.03 -9.96 8.25
N LYS A 191 -2.24 -10.34 6.99
CA LYS A 191 -3.01 -11.53 6.59
C LYS A 191 -2.12 -12.73 6.34
N THR A 192 -0.96 -12.48 5.76
CA THR A 192 -0.03 -13.51 5.32
C THR A 192 0.99 -13.80 6.42
N GLY A 193 1.52 -15.03 6.44
CA GLY A 193 2.58 -15.39 7.39
C GLY A 193 3.83 -14.55 7.13
N ALA A 194 4.23 -14.42 5.86
CA ALA A 194 5.36 -13.60 5.45
C ALA A 194 5.17 -12.11 5.79
N GLY A 195 3.98 -11.55 5.54
CA GLY A 195 3.63 -10.18 5.88
C GLY A 195 3.78 -9.90 7.37
N LYS A 196 3.26 -10.80 8.22
CA LYS A 196 3.37 -10.70 9.68
C LYS A 196 4.83 -10.77 10.16
N GLU A 197 5.63 -11.67 9.63
CA GLU A 197 7.06 -11.78 9.99
C GLU A 197 7.88 -10.55 9.56
N MET A 198 7.57 -9.98 8.40
CA MET A 198 8.18 -8.71 7.97
C MET A 198 7.70 -7.54 8.84
N ALA A 199 6.43 -7.54 9.23
CA ALA A 199 5.83 -6.48 10.03
C ALA A 199 6.43 -6.41 11.42
N LYS A 200 6.57 -7.54 12.13
CA LYS A 200 7.25 -7.64 13.44
C LYS A 200 8.56 -6.85 13.50
N ARG A 201 9.44 -7.08 12.52
CA ARG A 201 10.74 -6.38 12.46
C ARG A 201 10.58 -4.88 12.22
N ARG A 202 9.60 -4.46 11.43
CA ARG A 202 9.35 -3.06 11.11
C ARG A 202 8.62 -2.33 12.24
N THR A 203 7.71 -2.99 12.97
CA THR A 203 7.07 -2.46 14.19
C THR A 203 8.11 -2.17 15.25
N LYS A 204 9.06 -3.09 15.46
CA LYS A 204 10.16 -2.90 16.43
C LYS A 204 10.95 -1.60 16.18
N VAL A 205 11.17 -1.24 14.91
CA VAL A 205 11.83 0.02 14.53
C VAL A 205 10.99 1.24 14.90
N LEU A 206 9.65 1.17 14.78
CA LEU A 206 8.77 2.26 15.22
C LEU A 206 8.83 2.44 16.74
N GLU A 207 8.76 1.33 17.48
CA GLU A 207 8.83 1.35 18.95
C GLU A 207 10.17 1.87 19.46
N ASP A 208 11.29 1.43 18.86
CA ASP A 208 12.61 1.94 19.23
C ASP A 208 12.75 3.43 18.90
N PHE A 209 12.28 3.86 17.72
CA PHE A 209 12.29 5.27 17.35
C PHE A 209 11.44 6.12 18.31
N GLN A 210 10.23 5.67 18.64
CA GLN A 210 9.36 6.36 19.58
C GLN A 210 10.01 6.50 20.96
N LYS A 211 10.64 5.43 21.46
CA LYS A 211 11.33 5.45 22.74
C LYS A 211 12.49 6.46 22.76
N GLU A 212 13.32 6.48 21.72
CA GLU A 212 14.42 7.47 21.63
C GLU A 212 13.86 8.89 21.49
N TRP A 213 12.82 9.08 20.67
CA TRP A 213 12.13 10.37 20.55
C TRP A 213 11.64 10.90 21.90
N GLU A 214 10.96 10.06 22.70
CA GLU A 214 10.46 10.46 24.02
C GLU A 214 11.60 10.89 24.95
N ALA A 215 12.74 10.19 24.92
CA ALA A 215 13.92 10.54 25.71
C ALA A 215 14.59 11.85 25.24
N GLU A 216 14.62 12.10 23.92
CA GLU A 216 15.22 13.31 23.33
C GLU A 216 14.33 14.55 23.44
N ALA A 217 13.01 14.36 23.37
CA ALA A 217 12.01 15.43 23.42
C ALA A 217 11.59 15.80 24.86
N ASP A 218 12.07 15.07 25.87
CA ASP A 218 11.83 15.39 27.28
C ASP A 218 12.40 16.78 27.60
N LEU A 219 11.51 17.72 27.92
CA LEU A 219 11.88 19.10 28.17
C LEU A 219 12.42 19.24 29.58
N SER A 220 13.57 19.91 29.72
CA SER A 220 14.24 20.12 31.00
C SER A 220 13.52 21.07 31.98
N PHE A 221 12.26 21.43 31.72
CA PHE A 221 11.50 22.40 32.51
C PHE A 221 10.14 21.81 32.91
N GLY A 222 9.86 21.78 34.22
CA GLY A 222 8.52 21.48 34.73
C GLY A 222 7.64 22.72 34.64
N PHE A 223 6.36 22.53 34.34
CA PHE A 223 5.35 23.56 34.60
C PHE A 223 5.04 23.51 36.11
N GLU A 224 5.32 24.60 36.84
CA GLU A 224 4.85 24.79 38.22
C GLU A 224 3.31 24.84 38.31
#